data_AF-A0A960II83-F1
#
_entry.id   AF-A0A960II83-F1
#
_cell.length_a   1.000
_cell.length_b   1.000
_cell.length_c   1.000
_cell.angle_alpha   90.00
_cell.angle_beta   90.00
_cell.angle_gamma   90.00
#
_symmetry.space_group_name_H-M   'P 1'
#
loop_
_entity.id
_entity.type
_entity.pdbx_description
1 polymer ?
#
loop_
_entity_poly.entity_id
_entity_poly.type
_entity_poly.pdbx_seq_one_letter_code
_entity_poly.pdbx_strand_id
1 'polypeptide(L)'
;MLVLGMHRSGTSALTRALGLLGLGTGTRGSLMEAAPSNRSGHWEITALTECNDRLLRRCGGRWSGPPADLDGLAALADGELGAEARDLVASLLPDGPWTWKDPRLCLTLPFWQAVLGERPPAVVCLRHPLEIAASLHERNGFGPAYGVALWERYVRALWSHLVGRPAIVVSYDAVLASPGEVVDGLAAFVARHAGVEPGASAREAAAASLDDGERHHTVDDDALTADPTVSAAQRDLYERSRALLGTHEAVFDVALGEETPGLQLAFDEHSRMCEHEDESIRLRAGMDEARAGLDRQTLFFHQELERRSAEASALATDVMAAREQIDALQEALDRMRRRLPVRAYLAARRRLPGGG
;
A
#
# COMPACT_ATOMS: atom_id res chain seq x y z
N MET A 1 17.31 -13.99 5.32
CA MET A 1 18.21 -13.06 4.57
C MET A 1 17.43 -11.82 4.18
N LEU A 2 18.07 -10.65 4.22
CA LEU A 2 17.45 -9.39 3.82
C LEU A 2 17.93 -8.98 2.44
N VAL A 3 17.03 -8.61 1.54
CA VAL A 3 17.38 -8.04 0.24
C VAL A 3 17.21 -6.53 0.32
N LEU A 4 18.33 -5.82 0.19
CA LEU A 4 18.42 -4.37 0.39
C LEU A 4 18.89 -3.67 -0.87
N GLY A 5 18.50 -2.40 -0.97
CA GLY A 5 18.82 -1.53 -2.09
C GLY A 5 17.75 -0.46 -2.24
N MET A 6 18.14 0.67 -2.80
CA MET A 6 17.21 1.76 -3.11
C MET A 6 16.06 1.24 -4.02
N HIS A 7 14.88 1.87 -3.96
CA HIS A 7 13.80 1.59 -4.91
C HIS A 7 14.34 1.61 -6.36
N ARG A 8 13.87 0.69 -7.20
CA ARG A 8 14.29 0.55 -8.61
C ARG A 8 15.75 0.09 -8.84
N SER A 9 16.43 -0.38 -7.79
CA SER A 9 17.79 -0.96 -7.91
C SER A 9 17.85 -2.38 -8.49
N GLY A 10 16.70 -3.06 -8.65
CA GLY A 10 16.65 -4.45 -9.14
C GLY A 10 16.51 -5.52 -8.04
N THR A 11 16.26 -5.12 -6.79
CA THR A 11 16.11 -6.05 -5.65
C THR A 11 15.06 -7.14 -5.85
N SER A 12 13.96 -6.87 -6.57
CA SER A 12 12.94 -7.88 -6.91
C SER A 12 13.52 -9.08 -7.69
N ALA A 13 14.45 -8.84 -8.63
CA ALA A 13 15.09 -9.90 -9.41
C ALA A 13 15.93 -10.81 -8.51
N LEU A 14 16.71 -10.21 -7.59
CA LEU A 14 17.47 -10.96 -6.59
C LEU A 14 16.56 -11.73 -5.62
N THR A 15 15.45 -11.14 -5.18
CA THR A 15 14.48 -11.84 -4.31
C THR A 15 13.89 -13.07 -5.00
N ARG A 16 13.54 -12.97 -6.29
CA ARG A 16 13.06 -14.11 -7.09
C ARG A 16 14.13 -15.20 -7.20
N ALA A 17 15.37 -14.83 -7.53
CA ALA A 17 16.48 -15.76 -7.62
C ALA A 17 16.73 -16.48 -6.28
N LEU A 18 16.72 -15.75 -5.15
CA LEU A 18 16.82 -16.35 -3.80
C LEU A 18 15.67 -17.30 -3.49
N GLY A 19 14.45 -16.98 -3.94
CA GLY A 19 13.31 -17.89 -3.86
C GLY A 19 13.55 -19.22 -4.59
N LEU A 20 14.08 -19.14 -5.81
CA LEU A 20 14.44 -20.32 -6.62
C LEU A 20 15.62 -21.10 -6.05
N LEU A 21 16.54 -20.43 -5.33
CA LEU A 21 17.63 -21.06 -4.58
C LEU A 21 17.18 -21.71 -3.27
N GLY A 22 15.87 -21.68 -2.95
CA GLY A 22 15.27 -22.43 -1.85
C GLY A 22 14.97 -21.63 -0.60
N LEU A 23 15.06 -20.29 -0.63
CA LEU A 23 14.58 -19.45 0.47
C LEU A 23 13.09 -19.16 0.35
N GLY A 24 12.35 -19.24 1.45
CA GLY A 24 10.96 -18.82 1.48
C GLY A 24 10.82 -17.31 1.34
N THR A 25 9.99 -16.83 0.41
CA THR A 25 9.75 -15.40 0.14
C THR A 25 8.54 -14.84 0.90
N GLY A 26 8.09 -15.54 1.95
CA GLY A 26 6.83 -15.27 2.66
C GLY A 26 5.63 -16.09 2.15
N THR A 27 4.50 -15.99 2.85
CA THR A 27 3.29 -16.78 2.58
C THR A 27 2.59 -16.36 1.27
N ARG A 28 2.20 -17.33 0.42
CA ARG A 28 1.45 -17.07 -0.82
C ARG A 28 0.18 -16.24 -0.54
N GLY A 29 0.00 -15.15 -1.27
CA GLY A 29 -1.14 -14.21 -1.12
C GLY A 29 -0.87 -13.00 -0.22
N SER A 30 0.29 -12.93 0.43
CA SER A 30 0.72 -11.76 1.24
C SER A 30 1.63 -10.77 0.49
N LEU A 31 2.00 -11.10 -0.75
CA LEU A 31 2.86 -10.27 -1.61
C LEU A 31 2.02 -9.20 -2.31
N MET A 32 2.57 -7.99 -2.42
CA MET A 32 1.93 -6.89 -3.15
C MET A 32 1.69 -7.27 -4.62
N GLU A 33 0.48 -7.00 -5.11
CA GLU A 33 0.12 -7.27 -6.50
C GLU A 33 0.99 -6.49 -7.51
N ALA A 34 1.09 -7.01 -8.73
CA ALA A 34 1.83 -6.35 -9.79
C ALA A 34 1.22 -4.99 -10.17
N ALA A 35 2.01 -3.93 -10.10
CA ALA A 35 1.64 -2.62 -10.62
C ALA A 35 2.05 -2.52 -12.11
N PRO A 36 1.39 -1.67 -12.93
CA PRO A 36 1.75 -1.48 -14.34
C PRO A 36 3.24 -1.10 -14.57
N SER A 37 3.90 -0.52 -13.57
CA SER A 37 5.32 -0.13 -13.59
C SER A 37 6.31 -1.25 -13.21
N ASN A 38 5.82 -2.47 -12.97
CA ASN A 38 6.61 -3.68 -12.71
C ASN A 38 5.77 -4.93 -13.05
N ARG A 39 5.89 -5.43 -14.28
CA ARG A 39 5.11 -6.56 -14.80
C ARG A 39 5.34 -7.87 -14.04
N SER A 40 6.43 -7.98 -13.27
CA SER A 40 6.81 -9.18 -12.50
C SER A 40 6.23 -9.26 -11.08
N GLY A 41 5.54 -8.22 -10.59
CA GLY A 41 5.02 -8.19 -9.22
C GLY A 41 5.97 -7.58 -8.19
N HIS A 42 5.40 -7.10 -7.09
CA HIS A 42 6.14 -6.58 -5.95
C HIS A 42 6.40 -7.73 -4.96
N TRP A 43 7.66 -8.11 -4.76
CA TRP A 43 8.06 -9.14 -3.79
C TRP A 43 8.07 -8.62 -2.33
N GLU A 44 7.50 -7.45 -2.08
CA GLU A 44 7.27 -6.91 -0.75
C GLU A 44 6.08 -7.61 -0.08
N ILE A 45 6.21 -7.95 1.20
CA ILE A 45 5.11 -8.43 2.03
C ILE A 45 4.30 -7.21 2.49
N THR A 46 3.02 -7.12 2.10
CA THR A 46 2.21 -5.90 2.24
C THR A 46 2.15 -5.40 3.68
N ALA A 47 1.82 -6.26 4.64
CA ALA A 47 1.70 -5.86 6.04
C ALA A 47 3.03 -5.38 6.67
N LEU A 48 4.16 -5.99 6.28
CA LEU A 48 5.48 -5.52 6.72
C LEU A 48 5.84 -4.17 6.08
N THR A 49 5.41 -3.95 4.84
CA THR A 49 5.58 -2.66 4.14
C THR A 49 4.77 -1.55 4.81
N GLU A 50 3.53 -1.84 5.19
CA GLU A 50 2.67 -0.91 5.93
C GLU A 50 3.25 -0.58 7.32
N CYS A 51 3.85 -1.57 7.99
CA CYS A 51 4.61 -1.37 9.22
C CYS A 51 5.78 -0.40 8.99
N ASN A 52 6.59 -0.61 7.93
CA ASN A 52 7.66 0.31 7.54
C ASN A 52 7.14 1.73 7.28
N ASP A 53 6.03 1.88 6.55
CA ASP A 53 5.44 3.19 6.29
C ASP A 53 4.95 3.86 7.59
N ARG A 54 4.43 3.10 8.57
CA ARG A 54 4.07 3.63 9.90
C ARG A 54 5.29 4.07 10.70
N LEU A 55 6.39 3.33 10.64
CA LEU A 55 7.66 3.70 11.29
C LEU A 55 8.19 5.02 10.72
N LEU A 56 8.26 5.15 9.40
CA LEU A 56 8.73 6.38 8.77
C LEU A 56 7.82 7.57 9.10
N ARG A 57 6.50 7.38 9.12
CA ARG A 57 5.55 8.42 9.53
C ARG A 57 5.73 8.83 11.00
N ARG A 58 6.05 7.90 11.89
CA ARG A 58 6.36 8.22 13.30
C ARG A 58 7.60 9.10 13.44
N CYS A 59 8.57 8.93 12.54
CA CYS A 59 9.77 9.78 12.44
C CYS A 59 9.53 11.06 11.61
N GLY A 60 8.30 11.38 11.24
CA GLY A 60 7.97 12.61 10.51
C GLY A 60 8.29 12.59 9.02
N GLY A 61 8.45 11.40 8.42
CA GLY A 61 8.71 11.28 6.99
C GLY A 61 7.97 10.13 6.32
N ARG A 62 8.38 9.82 5.10
CA ARG A 62 7.84 8.74 4.27
C ARG A 62 8.95 8.17 3.38
N TRP A 63 8.69 7.09 2.67
CA TRP A 63 9.70 6.50 1.77
C TRP A 63 10.21 7.49 0.70
N SER A 64 9.31 8.34 0.19
CA SER A 64 9.61 9.35 -0.83
C SER A 64 10.09 10.68 -0.26
N GLY A 65 10.19 10.80 1.06
CA GLY A 65 10.67 11.97 1.80
C GLY A 65 11.18 11.50 3.16
N PRO A 66 12.31 10.75 3.17
CA PRO A 66 12.80 10.12 4.39
C PRO A 66 13.26 11.17 5.40
N PRO A 67 13.02 10.97 6.70
CA PRO A 67 13.48 11.90 7.74
C PRO A 67 14.99 11.76 7.95
N ALA A 68 15.64 12.86 8.36
CA ALA A 68 17.09 12.88 8.65
C ALA A 68 17.41 12.10 9.92
N ASP A 69 16.59 12.31 10.95
CA ASP A 69 16.73 11.67 12.24
C ASP A 69 15.92 10.37 12.25
N LEU A 70 16.64 9.25 12.21
CA LEU A 70 16.11 7.90 12.40
C LEU A 70 16.53 7.33 13.77
N ASP A 71 17.09 8.17 14.64
CA ASP A 71 17.49 7.77 15.97
C ASP A 71 16.26 7.34 16.79
N GLY A 72 16.46 6.38 17.67
CA GLY A 72 15.38 5.83 18.48
C GLY A 72 14.44 4.87 17.73
N LEU A 73 14.62 4.62 16.42
CA LEU A 73 13.87 3.58 15.71
C LEU A 73 13.96 2.22 16.43
N ALA A 74 15.16 1.84 16.88
CA ALA A 74 15.36 0.61 17.64
C ALA A 74 14.52 0.55 18.92
N ALA A 75 14.36 1.68 19.63
CA ALA A 75 13.58 1.75 20.87
C ALA A 75 12.07 1.58 20.63
N LEU A 76 11.57 1.87 19.43
CA LEU A 76 10.17 1.61 19.08
C LEU A 76 9.83 0.10 19.07
N ALA A 77 10.83 -0.78 18.98
CA ALA A 77 10.66 -2.23 19.03
C ALA A 77 10.21 -2.76 20.40
N ASP A 78 10.38 -1.97 21.47
CA ASP A 78 9.94 -2.33 22.83
C ASP A 78 8.47 -1.95 23.09
N GLY A 79 7.85 -1.16 22.20
CA GLY A 79 6.47 -0.69 22.33
C GLY A 79 5.44 -1.55 21.58
N GLU A 80 4.22 -1.00 21.45
CA GLU A 80 3.10 -1.64 20.72
C GLU A 80 3.45 -1.96 19.27
N LEU A 81 4.19 -1.06 18.59
CA LEU A 81 4.64 -1.29 17.21
C LEU A 81 5.57 -2.50 17.09
N GLY A 82 6.46 -2.69 18.06
CA GLY A 82 7.35 -3.84 18.07
C GLY A 82 6.63 -5.15 18.40
N ALA A 83 5.62 -5.12 19.29
CA ALA A 83 4.76 -6.27 19.54
C ALA A 83 4.00 -6.69 18.27
N GLU A 84 3.35 -5.74 17.60
CA GLU A 84 2.67 -5.97 16.32
C GLU A 84 3.63 -6.49 15.25
N ALA A 85 4.83 -5.89 15.14
CA ALA A 85 5.84 -6.32 14.18
C ALA A 85 6.34 -7.75 14.43
N ARG A 86 6.47 -8.17 15.70
CA ARG A 86 6.80 -9.56 16.06
C ARG A 86 5.69 -10.53 15.65
N ASP A 87 4.43 -10.17 15.85
CA ASP A 87 3.28 -10.99 15.42
C ASP A 87 3.23 -11.09 13.87
N LEU A 88 3.51 -9.99 13.17
CA LEU A 88 3.62 -9.99 11.71
C LEU A 88 4.76 -10.87 11.21
N VAL A 89 5.94 -10.78 11.82
CA VAL A 89 7.09 -11.62 11.47
C VAL A 89 6.76 -13.10 11.69
N ALA A 90 6.21 -13.46 12.85
CA ALA A 90 5.87 -14.84 13.18
C ALA A 90 4.78 -15.43 12.26
N SER A 91 3.89 -14.59 11.72
CA SER A 91 2.81 -15.04 10.83
C SER A 91 3.18 -15.04 9.35
N LEU A 92 4.12 -14.20 8.92
CA LEU A 92 4.40 -13.94 7.50
C LEU A 92 5.75 -14.48 7.03
N LEU A 93 6.75 -14.57 7.91
CA LEU A 93 8.02 -15.21 7.58
C LEU A 93 7.94 -16.71 7.91
N PRO A 94 8.42 -17.60 7.03
CA PRO A 94 8.36 -19.03 7.27
C PRO A 94 9.39 -19.47 8.33
N ASP A 95 9.10 -20.59 9.00
CA ASP A 95 9.97 -21.17 10.04
C ASP A 95 11.35 -21.64 9.51
N GLY A 96 11.47 -21.85 8.20
CA GLY A 96 12.71 -22.25 7.54
C GLY A 96 13.52 -21.07 6.98
N PRO A 97 14.60 -21.35 6.23
CA PRO A 97 15.38 -20.33 5.53
C PRO A 97 14.49 -19.40 4.70
N TRP A 98 14.56 -18.10 4.98
CA TRP A 98 13.69 -17.10 4.36
C TRP A 98 14.47 -15.96 3.73
N THR A 99 13.83 -15.26 2.79
CA THR A 99 14.31 -14.01 2.21
C THR A 99 13.21 -12.96 2.30
N TRP A 100 13.59 -11.74 2.70
CA TRP A 100 12.65 -10.62 2.81
C TRP A 100 13.23 -9.38 2.13
N LYS A 101 12.42 -8.78 1.26
CA LYS A 101 12.74 -7.57 0.53
C LYS A 101 11.73 -6.46 0.85
N ASP A 102 12.25 -5.29 1.20
CA ASP A 102 11.57 -4.00 1.12
C ASP A 102 12.68 -2.92 1.06
N PRO A 103 12.70 -2.04 0.05
CA PRO A 103 13.70 -0.97 -0.02
C PRO A 103 13.77 -0.11 1.25
N ARG A 104 12.65 0.06 1.98
CA ARG A 104 12.60 0.83 3.24
C ARG A 104 13.43 0.22 4.35
N LEU A 105 13.76 -1.08 4.27
CA LEU A 105 14.68 -1.70 5.21
C LEU A 105 16.05 -1.00 5.23
N CYS A 106 16.46 -0.33 4.16
CA CYS A 106 17.66 0.50 4.18
C CYS A 106 17.61 1.55 5.32
N LEU A 107 16.42 2.09 5.57
CA LEU A 107 16.14 3.10 6.60
C LEU A 107 15.75 2.46 7.93
N THR A 108 14.90 1.43 7.91
CA THR A 108 14.24 0.89 9.11
C THR A 108 14.95 -0.31 9.74
N LEU A 109 16.12 -0.73 9.22
CA LEU A 109 16.84 -1.90 9.71
C LEU A 109 17.11 -1.91 11.23
N PRO A 110 17.42 -0.79 11.91
CA PRO A 110 17.64 -0.79 13.36
C PRO A 110 16.42 -1.28 14.16
N PHE A 111 15.20 -0.88 13.76
CA PHE A 111 13.96 -1.36 14.35
C PHE A 111 13.78 -2.87 14.13
N TRP A 112 13.95 -3.33 12.88
CA TRP A 112 13.75 -4.74 12.55
C TRP A 112 14.80 -5.65 13.15
N GLN A 113 16.03 -5.19 13.32
CA GLN A 113 17.05 -5.95 14.04
C GLN A 113 16.64 -6.18 15.50
N ALA A 114 16.04 -5.19 16.16
CA ALA A 114 15.52 -5.34 17.52
C ALA A 114 14.29 -6.27 17.55
N VAL A 115 13.38 -6.16 16.58
CA VAL A 115 12.19 -7.03 16.46
C VAL A 115 12.56 -8.49 16.20
N LEU A 116 13.49 -8.74 15.28
CA LEU A 116 13.93 -10.09 14.89
C LEU A 116 14.77 -10.75 15.98
N GLY A 117 15.46 -9.97 16.82
CA GLY A 117 16.39 -10.50 17.83
C GLY A 117 17.67 -11.11 17.24
N GLU A 118 17.88 -10.98 15.93
CA GLU A 118 19.02 -11.51 15.20
C GLU A 118 19.49 -10.53 14.11
N ARG A 119 20.63 -10.87 13.47
CA ARG A 119 21.21 -10.08 12.37
C ARG A 119 21.28 -10.91 11.09
N PRO A 120 20.17 -11.06 10.35
CA PRO A 120 20.17 -11.88 9.14
C PRO A 120 21.15 -11.34 8.10
N PRO A 121 21.86 -12.20 7.35
CA PRO A 121 22.75 -11.76 6.26
C PRO A 121 22.02 -10.93 5.22
N ALA A 122 22.74 -10.00 4.58
CA ALA A 122 22.19 -9.08 3.59
C ALA A 122 22.63 -9.41 2.16
N VAL A 123 21.71 -9.23 1.21
CA VAL A 123 21.96 -9.24 -0.23
C VAL A 123 21.67 -7.83 -0.73
N VAL A 124 22.69 -7.11 -1.17
CA VAL A 124 22.57 -5.71 -1.60
C VAL A 124 22.60 -5.65 -3.12
N CYS A 125 21.59 -5.00 -3.72
CA CYS A 125 21.59 -4.67 -5.14
C CYS A 125 22.00 -3.21 -5.32
N LEU A 126 23.21 -2.97 -5.85
CA LEU A 126 23.70 -1.64 -6.17
C LEU A 126 23.39 -1.32 -7.64
N ARG A 127 22.78 -0.16 -7.89
CA ARG A 127 22.52 0.32 -9.25
C ARG A 127 22.98 1.75 -9.39
N HIS A 128 23.37 2.12 -10.60
CA HIS A 128 23.82 3.46 -10.93
C HIS A 128 22.76 4.52 -10.53
N PRO A 129 23.14 5.59 -9.79
CA PRO A 129 22.18 6.56 -9.25
C PRO A 129 21.37 7.30 -10.33
N LEU A 130 21.98 7.61 -11.48
CA LEU A 130 21.25 8.24 -12.59
C LEU A 130 20.19 7.32 -13.22
N GLU A 131 20.42 6.01 -13.25
CA GLU A 131 19.40 5.07 -13.72
C GLU A 131 18.24 4.93 -12.73
N ILE A 132 18.55 4.97 -11.42
CA ILE A 132 17.52 5.03 -10.39
C ILE A 132 16.72 6.31 -10.53
N ALA A 133 17.36 7.46 -10.70
CA ALA A 133 16.70 8.74 -10.89
C ALA A 133 15.81 8.74 -12.14
N ALA A 134 16.30 8.25 -13.29
CA ALA A 134 15.52 8.11 -14.50
C ALA A 134 14.31 7.18 -14.32
N SER A 135 14.49 6.05 -13.63
CA SER A 135 13.39 5.12 -13.37
C SER A 135 12.35 5.67 -12.37
N LEU A 136 12.79 6.45 -11.38
CA LEU A 136 11.90 7.15 -10.46
C LEU A 136 11.15 8.30 -11.16
N HIS A 137 11.80 8.99 -12.10
CA HIS A 137 11.15 10.01 -12.91
C HIS A 137 10.00 9.40 -13.71
N GLU A 138 10.26 8.31 -14.43
CA GLU A 138 9.23 7.61 -15.24
C GLU A 138 8.07 7.09 -14.40
N ARG A 139 8.35 6.56 -13.20
CA ARG A 139 7.32 5.97 -12.32
C ARG A 139 6.55 7.00 -11.51
N ASN A 140 7.25 8.00 -10.95
CA ASN A 140 6.75 8.87 -9.89
C ASN A 140 6.73 10.35 -10.29
N GLY A 141 7.31 10.73 -11.44
CA GLY A 141 7.45 12.12 -11.86
C GLY A 141 8.51 12.91 -11.08
N PHE A 142 9.36 12.24 -10.30
CA PHE A 142 10.40 12.92 -9.52
C PHE A 142 11.43 13.57 -10.44
N GLY A 143 11.88 14.78 -10.09
CA GLY A 143 12.99 15.43 -10.77
C GLY A 143 14.28 14.61 -10.63
N PRO A 144 15.18 14.60 -11.63
CA PRO A 144 16.42 13.82 -11.58
C PRO A 144 17.25 14.06 -10.30
N ALA A 145 17.46 15.33 -9.93
CA ALA A 145 18.20 15.69 -8.71
C ALA A 145 17.54 15.13 -7.44
N TYR A 146 16.20 15.12 -7.36
CA TYR A 146 15.46 14.54 -6.24
C TYR A 146 15.59 13.02 -6.20
N GLY A 147 15.60 12.36 -7.36
CA GLY A 147 15.85 10.93 -7.48
C GLY A 147 17.24 10.54 -6.96
N VAL A 148 18.27 11.31 -7.29
CA VAL A 148 19.64 11.11 -6.79
C VAL A 148 19.73 11.41 -5.29
N ALA A 149 19.04 12.45 -4.81
CA ALA A 149 18.94 12.75 -3.37
C ALA A 149 18.34 11.57 -2.58
N LEU A 150 17.24 11.00 -3.05
CA LEU A 150 16.63 9.82 -2.42
C LEU A 150 17.59 8.64 -2.41
N TRP A 151 18.27 8.39 -3.54
CA TRP A 151 19.29 7.34 -3.61
C TRP A 151 20.39 7.55 -2.55
N GLU A 152 20.90 8.77 -2.40
CA GLU A 152 21.93 9.09 -1.43
C GLU A 152 21.48 8.75 0.00
N ARG A 153 20.30 9.23 0.42
CA ARG A 153 19.78 8.98 1.77
C ARG A 153 19.64 7.47 2.06
N TYR A 154 19.09 6.72 1.10
CA TYR A 154 18.89 5.28 1.26
C TYR A 154 20.22 4.52 1.33
N VAL A 155 21.18 4.85 0.46
CA VAL A 155 22.47 4.15 0.42
C VAL A 155 23.33 4.48 1.64
N ARG A 156 23.30 5.73 2.12
CA ARG A 156 23.96 6.10 3.39
C ARG A 156 23.41 5.30 4.56
N ALA A 157 22.08 5.27 4.73
CA ALA A 157 21.44 4.51 5.79
C ALA A 157 21.74 3.01 5.67
N LEU A 158 21.67 2.45 4.46
CA LEU A 158 22.01 1.05 4.18
C LEU A 158 23.42 0.72 4.68
N TRP A 159 24.43 1.49 4.27
CA TRP A 159 25.82 1.16 4.65
C TRP A 159 26.08 1.33 6.13
N SER A 160 25.54 2.38 6.75
CA SER A 160 25.60 2.59 8.20
C SER A 160 25.03 1.39 8.96
N HIS A 161 23.88 0.86 8.54
CA HIS A 161 23.22 -0.25 9.22
C HIS A 161 23.82 -1.63 8.93
N LEU A 162 24.64 -1.77 7.89
CA LEU A 162 25.26 -3.04 7.51
C LEU A 162 26.61 -3.29 8.17
N VAL A 163 27.22 -2.30 8.84
CA VAL A 163 28.53 -2.47 9.51
C VAL A 163 28.52 -3.70 10.43
N GLY A 164 29.51 -4.57 10.24
CA GLY A 164 29.69 -5.81 11.00
C GLY A 164 28.77 -6.96 10.60
N ARG A 165 27.94 -6.80 9.55
CA ARG A 165 27.02 -7.85 9.07
C ARG A 165 27.60 -8.59 7.86
N PRO A 166 27.38 -9.92 7.73
CA PRO A 166 27.66 -10.62 6.50
C PRO A 166 26.79 -10.10 5.36
N ALA A 167 27.39 -9.80 4.22
CA ALA A 167 26.68 -9.29 3.06
C ALA A 167 27.30 -9.74 1.74
N ILE A 168 26.47 -9.90 0.72
CA ILE A 168 26.91 -9.98 -0.68
C ILE A 168 26.34 -8.76 -1.42
N VAL A 169 27.22 -8.01 -2.07
CA VAL A 169 26.88 -6.80 -2.83
C VAL A 169 27.04 -7.10 -4.31
N VAL A 170 25.96 -6.94 -5.05
CA VAL A 170 25.87 -7.25 -6.47
C VAL A 170 25.48 -5.99 -7.23
N SER A 171 26.16 -5.69 -8.33
CA SER A 171 25.74 -4.61 -9.22
C SER A 171 24.59 -5.08 -10.11
N TYR A 172 23.63 -4.19 -10.37
CA TYR A 172 22.54 -4.47 -11.30
C TYR A 172 23.08 -4.77 -12.72
N ASP A 173 24.20 -4.17 -13.11
CA ASP A 173 24.88 -4.51 -14.36
C ASP A 173 25.32 -5.97 -14.41
N ALA A 174 25.90 -6.50 -13.33
CA ALA A 174 26.31 -7.91 -13.27
C ALA A 174 25.10 -8.86 -13.29
N VAL A 175 23.97 -8.46 -12.69
CA VAL A 175 22.72 -9.23 -12.74
C VAL A 175 22.29 -9.48 -14.19
N LEU A 176 22.48 -8.49 -15.06
CA LEU A 176 22.07 -8.56 -16.46
C LEU A 176 23.17 -9.14 -17.37
N ALA A 177 24.42 -8.74 -17.17
CA ALA A 177 25.53 -9.14 -18.02
C ALA A 177 26.04 -10.55 -17.72
N SER A 178 25.93 -11.01 -16.47
CA SER A 178 26.50 -12.28 -16.01
C SER A 178 25.62 -12.95 -14.94
N PRO A 179 24.33 -13.23 -15.26
CA PRO A 179 23.37 -13.78 -14.29
C PRO A 179 23.82 -15.10 -13.67
N GLY A 180 24.53 -15.96 -14.42
CA GLY A 180 25.07 -17.21 -13.92
C GLY A 180 26.08 -17.01 -12.79
N GLU A 181 27.05 -16.11 -12.97
CA GLU A 181 28.07 -15.81 -11.95
C GLU A 181 27.44 -15.19 -10.68
N VAL A 182 26.45 -14.31 -10.87
CA VAL A 182 25.68 -13.74 -9.76
C VAL A 182 24.97 -14.84 -8.99
N VAL A 183 24.30 -15.77 -9.68
CA VAL A 183 23.56 -16.87 -9.04
C VAL A 183 24.49 -17.84 -8.34
N ASP A 184 25.67 -18.14 -8.88
CA ASP A 184 26.65 -18.97 -8.20
C ASP A 184 27.16 -18.31 -6.91
N GLY A 185 27.41 -16.99 -6.95
CA GLY A 185 27.74 -16.20 -5.76
C GLY A 185 26.63 -16.21 -4.71
N LEU A 186 25.37 -16.01 -5.14
CA LEU A 186 24.21 -16.10 -4.25
C LEU A 186 24.05 -17.50 -3.67
N ALA A 187 24.19 -18.55 -4.48
CA ALA A 187 24.06 -19.93 -4.03
C ALA A 187 25.11 -20.29 -2.98
N ALA A 188 26.37 -19.87 -3.17
CA ALA A 188 27.44 -20.04 -2.19
C ALA A 188 27.16 -19.27 -0.89
N PHE A 189 26.64 -18.05 -0.99
CA PHE A 189 26.25 -17.23 0.17
C PHE A 189 25.08 -17.85 0.95
N VAL A 190 24.09 -18.39 0.23
CA VAL A 190 22.93 -19.13 0.77
C VAL A 190 23.37 -20.40 1.48
N ALA A 191 24.23 -21.20 0.88
CA ALA A 191 24.80 -22.38 1.51
C ALA A 191 25.51 -22.03 2.84
N ARG A 192 26.35 -20.99 2.81
CA ARG A 192 27.12 -20.56 3.99
C ARG A 192 26.26 -20.08 5.15
N HIS A 193 25.27 -19.23 4.89
CA HIS A 193 24.57 -18.52 5.97
C HIS A 193 23.14 -18.98 6.22
N ALA A 194 22.55 -19.76 5.32
CA ALA A 194 21.21 -20.32 5.49
C ALA A 194 21.19 -21.85 5.54
N GLY A 195 22.32 -22.53 5.29
CA GLY A 195 22.42 -23.99 5.33
C GLY A 195 21.62 -24.69 4.24
N VAL A 196 21.24 -23.97 3.19
CA VAL A 196 20.53 -24.52 2.02
C VAL A 196 21.55 -24.71 0.90
N GLU A 197 21.67 -25.93 0.38
CA GLU A 197 22.55 -26.25 -0.75
C GLU A 197 21.75 -26.28 -2.06
N PRO A 198 21.76 -25.22 -2.88
CA PRO A 198 20.96 -25.18 -4.08
C PRO A 198 21.58 -26.10 -5.13
N GLY A 199 20.80 -27.06 -5.64
CA GLY A 199 21.22 -27.98 -6.70
C GLY A 199 21.36 -27.28 -8.07
N ALA A 200 21.98 -27.96 -9.04
CA ALA A 200 22.25 -27.40 -10.36
C ALA A 200 20.99 -26.87 -11.08
N SER A 201 19.88 -27.62 -11.02
CA SER A 201 18.61 -27.20 -11.64
C SER A 201 18.02 -25.94 -10.99
N ALA A 202 18.16 -25.76 -9.67
CA ALA A 202 17.72 -24.55 -8.98
C ALA A 202 18.55 -23.33 -9.40
N ARG A 203 19.87 -23.50 -9.55
CA ARG A 203 20.78 -22.45 -10.03
C ARG A 203 20.49 -22.07 -11.48
N GLU A 204 20.26 -23.05 -12.36
CA GLU A 204 19.89 -22.81 -13.76
C GLU A 204 18.57 -22.03 -13.86
N ALA A 205 17.55 -22.43 -13.10
CA ALA A 205 16.27 -21.72 -13.05
C ALA A 205 16.43 -20.30 -12.49
N ALA A 206 17.23 -20.11 -11.45
CA ALA A 206 17.51 -18.80 -10.88
C ALA A 206 18.25 -17.89 -11.89
N ALA A 207 19.24 -18.41 -12.64
CA ALA A 207 19.97 -17.63 -13.64
C ALA A 207 19.07 -17.22 -14.80
N ALA A 208 18.25 -18.15 -15.32
CA ALA A 208 17.25 -17.85 -16.35
C ALA A 208 16.21 -16.82 -15.86
N SER A 209 15.95 -16.75 -14.55
CA SER A 209 15.00 -15.77 -13.98
C SER A 209 15.50 -14.33 -13.99
N LEU A 210 16.82 -14.12 -14.09
CA LEU A 210 17.49 -12.82 -14.12
C LEU A 210 17.73 -12.30 -15.55
N ASP A 211 17.80 -13.22 -16.53
CA ASP A 211 17.99 -12.92 -17.96
C ASP A 211 16.77 -12.19 -18.59
N ASP A 212 15.61 -12.23 -17.93
CA ASP A 212 14.36 -11.56 -18.35
C ASP A 212 14.29 -10.07 -17.92
N GLY A 213 15.44 -9.40 -17.80
CA GLY A 213 15.56 -8.08 -17.17
C GLY A 213 14.97 -6.92 -17.98
N GLU A 214 14.01 -6.19 -17.39
CA GLU A 214 13.50 -4.91 -17.91
C GLU A 214 14.49 -3.73 -17.70
N ARG A 215 15.66 -3.76 -18.35
CA ARG A 215 16.57 -2.59 -18.37
C ARG A 215 16.10 -1.58 -19.42
N HIS A 216 15.50 -0.48 -18.95
CA HIS A 216 15.07 0.62 -19.83
C HIS A 216 16.08 1.77 -19.94
N HIS A 217 17.04 1.84 -19.01
CA HIS A 217 18.01 2.93 -18.91
C HIS A 217 19.42 2.35 -18.73
N THR A 218 20.36 2.82 -19.54
CA THR A 218 21.80 2.49 -19.47
C THR A 218 22.55 3.80 -19.38
N VAL A 219 23.35 3.96 -18.32
CA VAL A 219 24.17 5.15 -18.11
C VAL A 219 25.63 4.72 -17.94
N ASP A 220 26.52 5.42 -18.62
CA ASP A 220 27.98 5.22 -18.48
C ASP A 220 28.49 5.89 -17.21
N ASP A 221 29.53 5.35 -16.59
CA ASP A 221 30.09 5.87 -15.33
C ASP A 221 30.62 7.30 -15.49
N ASP A 222 31.14 7.64 -16.68
CA ASP A 222 31.58 9.00 -17.02
C ASP A 222 30.43 10.01 -16.97
N ALA A 223 29.19 9.58 -17.19
CA ALA A 223 28.02 10.44 -17.14
C ALA A 223 27.74 10.95 -15.72
N LEU A 224 28.05 10.16 -14.68
CA LEU A 224 27.88 10.61 -13.30
C LEU A 224 28.82 11.77 -12.95
N THR A 225 30.04 11.70 -13.46
CA THR A 225 31.07 12.74 -13.26
C THR A 225 30.71 14.00 -14.03
N ALA A 226 30.12 13.86 -15.22
CA ALA A 226 29.73 14.98 -16.06
C ALA A 226 28.39 15.63 -15.69
N ASP A 227 27.50 14.94 -14.96
CA ASP A 227 26.17 15.44 -14.65
C ASP A 227 26.21 16.58 -13.61
N PRO A 228 25.73 17.80 -13.93
CA PRO A 228 25.77 18.95 -13.03
C PRO A 228 24.78 18.84 -11.86
N THR A 229 23.82 17.91 -11.92
CA THR A 229 22.83 17.68 -10.85
C THR A 229 23.36 16.76 -9.75
N VAL A 230 24.51 16.13 -9.96
CA VAL A 230 25.13 15.20 -9.01
C VAL A 230 26.24 15.90 -8.24
N SER A 231 26.15 15.87 -6.91
CA SER A 231 27.16 16.47 -6.03
C SER A 231 28.45 15.64 -5.96
N ALA A 232 29.55 16.24 -5.53
CA ALA A 232 30.79 15.50 -5.28
C ALA A 232 30.59 14.40 -4.21
N ALA A 233 29.82 14.69 -3.15
CA ALA A 233 29.51 13.72 -2.10
C ALA A 233 28.73 12.50 -2.64
N GLN A 234 27.82 12.72 -3.61
CA GLN A 234 27.06 11.64 -4.25
C GLN A 234 27.94 10.76 -5.14
N ARG A 235 28.87 11.36 -5.89
CA ARG A 235 29.87 10.62 -6.68
C ARG A 235 30.76 9.78 -5.78
N ASP A 236 31.31 10.39 -4.73
CA ASP A 236 32.17 9.71 -3.77
C ASP A 236 31.45 8.56 -3.07
N LEU A 237 30.18 8.74 -2.69
CA LEU A 237 29.35 7.69 -2.11
C LEU A 237 29.16 6.52 -3.09
N TYR A 238 28.92 6.81 -4.38
CA TYR A 238 28.74 5.77 -5.39
C TYR A 238 30.03 4.98 -5.59
N GLU A 239 31.17 5.65 -5.75
CA GLU A 239 32.47 5.00 -5.93
C GLU A 239 32.85 4.14 -4.72
N ARG A 240 32.62 4.64 -3.49
CA ARG A 240 32.81 3.84 -2.27
C ARG A 240 31.87 2.64 -2.21
N SER A 241 30.62 2.80 -2.66
CA SER A 241 29.66 1.70 -2.73
C SER A 241 30.08 0.63 -3.75
N ARG A 242 30.67 1.04 -4.88
CA ARG A 242 31.21 0.11 -5.89
C ARG A 242 32.42 -0.66 -5.38
N ALA A 243 33.26 -0.04 -4.56
CA ALA A 243 34.38 -0.73 -3.92
C ALA A 243 33.94 -1.86 -2.98
N LEU A 244 32.66 -1.92 -2.61
CA LEU A 244 32.07 -2.99 -1.79
C LEU A 244 31.48 -4.13 -2.63
N LEU A 245 31.57 -4.13 -3.97
CA LEU A 245 31.09 -5.25 -4.77
C LEU A 245 31.78 -6.57 -4.37
N GLY A 246 30.99 -7.63 -4.25
CA GLY A 246 31.46 -8.95 -3.80
C GLY A 246 30.91 -9.39 -2.44
N THR A 247 31.51 -10.44 -1.89
CA THR A 247 31.07 -11.07 -0.63
C THR A 247 31.91 -10.60 0.55
N HIS A 248 31.25 -10.30 1.66
CA HIS A 248 31.83 -9.82 2.91
C HIS A 248 31.36 -10.69 4.07
N GLU A 249 32.29 -11.23 4.85
CA GLU A 249 31.97 -11.88 6.14
C GLU A 249 31.45 -10.87 7.16
N ALA A 250 31.98 -9.65 7.12
CA ALA A 250 31.52 -8.51 7.89
C ALA A 250 31.79 -7.24 7.07
N VAL A 251 30.74 -6.49 6.73
CA VAL A 251 30.89 -5.19 6.07
C VAL A 251 31.67 -4.25 6.99
N PHE A 252 32.73 -3.63 6.48
CA PHE A 252 33.52 -2.67 7.24
C PHE A 252 32.83 -1.29 7.27
N ASP A 253 33.24 -0.46 8.22
CA ASP A 253 32.76 0.92 8.30
C ASP A 253 33.19 1.71 7.06
N VAL A 254 32.20 2.10 6.25
CA VAL A 254 32.41 2.88 5.04
C VAL A 254 32.44 4.34 5.49
N ALA A 255 33.55 5.04 5.31
CA ALA A 255 33.58 6.48 5.55
C ALA A 255 32.64 7.20 4.55
N LEU A 256 31.37 7.38 4.92
CA LEU A 256 30.30 7.90 4.07
C LEU A 256 30.47 9.39 3.76
N GLY A 257 31.28 10.10 4.54
CA GLY A 257 31.41 11.57 4.45
C GLY A 257 30.11 12.28 4.83
N GLU A 258 30.10 13.60 4.65
CA GLU A 258 28.92 14.43 4.90
C GLU A 258 27.83 14.19 3.84
N GLU A 259 26.56 14.25 4.25
CA GLU A 259 25.42 14.24 3.33
C GLU A 259 25.40 15.52 2.49
N THR A 260 24.94 15.41 1.23
CA THR A 260 24.75 16.58 0.37
C THR A 260 23.90 17.64 1.10
N PRO A 261 24.38 18.89 1.22
CA PRO A 261 23.64 19.92 1.94
C PRO A 261 22.24 20.18 1.33
N GLY A 262 21.25 20.38 2.19
CA GLY A 262 19.90 20.75 1.77
C GLY A 262 18.99 19.59 1.35
N LEU A 263 19.46 18.33 1.37
CA LEU A 263 18.59 17.19 1.07
C LEU A 263 17.38 17.12 2.00
N GLN A 264 17.58 17.31 3.30
CA GLN A 264 16.47 17.25 4.25
C GLN A 264 15.41 18.32 3.98
N LEU A 265 15.81 19.53 3.56
CA LEU A 265 14.85 20.58 3.21
C LEU A 265 13.98 20.14 2.02
N ALA A 266 14.57 19.54 0.99
CA ALA A 266 13.83 19.01 -0.15
C ALA A 266 12.87 17.88 0.27
N PHE A 267 13.30 16.99 1.16
CA PHE A 267 12.45 15.91 1.68
C PHE A 267 11.31 16.43 2.56
N ASP A 268 11.54 17.46 3.36
CA ASP A 268 10.53 18.10 4.19
C ASP A 268 9.48 18.82 3.34
N GLU A 269 9.91 19.55 2.31
CA GLU A 269 9.02 20.20 1.34
C GLU A 269 8.14 19.18 0.60
N HIS A 270 8.77 18.12 0.09
CA HIS A 270 8.04 17.02 -0.56
C HIS A 270 7.05 16.33 0.39
N SER A 271 7.46 16.08 1.64
CA SER A 271 6.58 15.46 2.64
C SER A 271 5.36 16.32 2.94
N ARG A 272 5.55 17.64 3.10
CA ARG A 272 4.43 18.60 3.28
C ARG A 272 3.49 18.64 2.08
N MET A 273 4.03 18.64 0.87
CA MET A 273 3.21 18.60 -0.35
C MET A 273 2.36 17.34 -0.40
N CYS A 274 2.95 16.18 -0.14
CA CYS A 274 2.19 14.94 -0.14
C CYS A 274 1.20 14.84 1.03
N GLU A 275 1.48 15.41 2.21
CA GLU A 275 0.48 15.48 3.30
C GLU A 275 -0.75 16.28 2.87
N HIS A 276 -0.53 17.40 2.16
CA HIS A 276 -1.62 18.21 1.62
C HIS A 276 -2.43 17.46 0.55
N GLU A 277 -1.76 16.72 -0.33
CA GLU A 277 -2.43 15.86 -1.32
C GLU A 277 -3.25 14.74 -0.66
N ASP A 278 -2.66 14.05 0.33
CA ASP A 278 -3.31 12.99 1.10
C ASP A 278 -4.57 13.52 1.81
N GLU A 279 -4.48 14.70 2.42
CA GLU A 279 -5.61 15.39 3.05
C GLU A 279 -6.68 15.77 2.02
N SER A 280 -6.28 16.31 0.87
CA SER A 280 -7.19 16.67 -0.22
C SER A 280 -7.98 15.45 -0.73
N ILE A 281 -7.30 14.31 -0.92
CA ILE A 281 -7.94 13.06 -1.35
C ILE A 281 -8.93 12.56 -0.29
N ARG A 282 -8.55 12.57 0.99
CA ARG A 282 -9.45 12.15 2.09
C ARG A 282 -10.69 13.04 2.17
N LEU A 283 -10.53 14.36 2.06
CA LEU A 283 -11.63 15.29 2.08
C LEU A 283 -12.59 15.05 0.90
N ARG A 284 -12.06 14.82 -0.30
CA ARG A 284 -12.88 14.47 -1.49
C ARG A 284 -13.65 13.17 -1.28
N ALA A 285 -13.00 12.12 -0.80
CA ALA A 285 -13.65 10.84 -0.51
C ALA A 285 -14.78 11.00 0.53
N GLY A 286 -14.53 11.77 1.60
CA GLY A 286 -15.56 12.06 2.60
C GLY A 286 -16.72 12.89 2.05
N MET A 287 -16.47 13.83 1.13
CA MET A 287 -17.52 14.58 0.44
C MET A 287 -18.37 13.67 -0.46
N ASP A 288 -17.75 12.75 -1.20
CA ASP A 288 -18.46 11.79 -2.06
C ASP A 288 -19.33 10.83 -1.24
N GLU A 289 -18.82 10.35 -0.10
CA GLU A 289 -19.57 9.49 0.82
C GLU A 289 -20.77 10.23 1.42
N ALA A 290 -20.58 11.47 1.88
CA ALA A 290 -21.66 12.31 2.40
C ALA A 290 -22.73 12.58 1.33
N ARG A 291 -22.31 12.86 0.08
CA ARG A 291 -23.22 13.05 -1.06
C ARG A 291 -24.02 11.79 -1.36
N ALA A 292 -23.37 10.63 -1.43
CA ALA A 292 -24.05 9.35 -1.63
C ALA A 292 -25.03 9.03 -0.49
N GLY A 293 -24.69 9.42 0.75
CA GLY A 293 -25.58 9.35 1.90
C GLY A 293 -26.83 10.21 1.74
N LEU A 294 -26.67 11.45 1.28
CA LEU A 294 -27.80 12.36 1.02
C LEU A 294 -28.69 11.84 -0.12
N ASP A 295 -28.11 11.36 -1.22
CA ASP A 295 -28.87 10.82 -2.35
C ASP A 295 -29.72 9.60 -1.93
N ARG A 296 -29.19 8.73 -1.06
CA ARG A 296 -29.95 7.61 -0.47
C ARG A 296 -31.12 8.10 0.38
N GLN A 297 -30.92 9.13 1.20
CA GLN A 297 -32.00 9.71 2.01
C GLN A 297 -33.07 10.38 1.13
N THR A 298 -32.65 11.13 0.11
CA THR A 298 -33.59 11.75 -0.84
C THR A 298 -34.43 10.71 -1.56
N LEU A 299 -33.82 9.62 -2.03
CA LEU A 299 -34.54 8.52 -2.67
C LEU A 299 -35.53 7.87 -1.70
N PHE A 300 -35.11 7.61 -0.46
CA PHE A 300 -35.98 7.07 0.58
C PHE A 300 -37.20 7.98 0.85
N PHE A 301 -36.98 9.28 1.03
CA PHE A 301 -38.08 10.23 1.25
C PHE A 301 -39.01 10.33 0.04
N HIS A 302 -38.47 10.24 -1.18
CA HIS A 302 -39.29 10.25 -2.39
C HIS A 302 -40.22 9.04 -2.44
N GLN A 303 -39.68 7.83 -2.21
CA GLN A 303 -40.48 6.59 -2.16
C GLN A 303 -41.54 6.63 -1.05
N GLU A 304 -41.20 7.16 0.12
CA GLU A 304 -42.15 7.28 1.23
C GLU A 304 -43.26 8.30 0.93
N LEU A 305 -42.94 9.41 0.25
CA LEU A 305 -43.94 10.37 -0.22
C LEU A 305 -44.87 9.75 -1.28
N GLU A 306 -44.33 9.01 -2.24
CA GLU A 306 -45.13 8.29 -3.24
C GLU A 306 -46.07 7.28 -2.59
N ARG A 307 -45.57 6.49 -1.62
CA ARG A 307 -46.37 5.53 -0.85
C ARG A 307 -47.53 6.23 -0.13
N ARG A 308 -47.25 7.31 0.60
CA ARG A 308 -48.28 8.08 1.33
C ARG A 308 -49.27 8.74 0.38
N SER A 309 -48.83 9.21 -0.78
CA SER A 309 -49.71 9.78 -1.80
C SER A 309 -50.66 8.70 -2.34
N ALA A 310 -50.17 7.50 -2.62
CA ALA A 310 -51.00 6.38 -3.07
C ALA A 310 -52.03 5.97 -2.01
N GLU A 311 -51.64 5.90 -0.73
CA GLU A 311 -52.55 5.63 0.39
C GLU A 311 -53.65 6.68 0.52
N ALA A 312 -53.31 7.97 0.38
CA ALA A 312 -54.28 9.05 0.41
C ALA A 312 -55.28 8.96 -0.76
N SER A 313 -54.82 8.62 -1.97
CA SER A 313 -55.70 8.42 -3.13
C SER A 313 -56.63 7.22 -2.97
N ALA A 314 -56.16 6.12 -2.39
CA ALA A 314 -57.01 4.96 -2.08
C ALA A 314 -58.10 5.32 -1.08
N LEU A 315 -57.73 5.99 0.02
CA LEU A 315 -58.69 6.45 1.04
C LEU A 315 -59.74 7.42 0.46
N ALA A 316 -59.33 8.33 -0.43
CA ALA A 316 -60.26 9.22 -1.11
C ALA A 316 -61.28 8.45 -1.97
N THR A 317 -60.83 7.39 -2.65
CA THR A 317 -61.69 6.50 -3.45
C THR A 317 -62.69 5.77 -2.55
N ASP A 318 -62.25 5.24 -1.42
CA ASP A 318 -63.12 4.57 -0.44
C ASP A 318 -64.17 5.52 0.14
N VAL A 319 -63.78 6.76 0.45
CA VAL A 319 -64.71 7.81 0.92
C VAL A 319 -65.76 8.14 -0.14
N MET A 320 -65.37 8.22 -1.41
CA MET A 320 -66.31 8.44 -2.51
C MET A 320 -67.30 7.27 -2.65
N ALA A 321 -66.83 6.03 -2.62
CA ALA A 321 -67.68 4.84 -2.68
C ALA A 321 -68.65 4.76 -1.48
N ALA A 322 -68.19 5.10 -0.28
CA ALA A 322 -69.04 5.14 0.91
C ALA A 322 -70.15 6.20 0.78
N ARG A 323 -69.86 7.37 0.18
CA ARG A 323 -70.87 8.40 -0.10
C ARG A 323 -71.93 7.90 -1.08
N GLU A 324 -71.52 7.26 -2.17
CA GLU A 324 -72.46 6.67 -3.14
C GLU A 324 -73.37 5.61 -2.50
N GLN A 325 -72.82 4.77 -1.61
CA GLN A 325 -73.62 3.80 -0.85
C GLN A 325 -74.63 4.48 0.08
N ILE A 326 -74.23 5.55 0.78
CA ILE A 326 -75.13 6.33 1.63
C ILE A 326 -76.27 6.91 0.78
N ASP A 327 -75.97 7.50 -0.37
CA ASP A 327 -76.98 8.08 -1.26
C ASP A 327 -77.95 7.00 -1.78
N ALA A 328 -77.44 5.84 -2.20
CA ALA A 328 -78.27 4.71 -2.63
C ALA A 328 -79.18 4.17 -1.51
N LEU A 329 -78.68 4.09 -0.28
CA LEU A 329 -79.47 3.70 0.90
C LEU A 329 -80.53 4.75 1.24
N GLN A 330 -80.21 6.04 1.13
CA GLN A 330 -81.16 7.13 1.32
C GLN A 330 -82.29 7.05 0.29
N GLU A 331 -81.97 6.84 -0.98
CA GLU A 331 -82.98 6.63 -2.01
C GLU A 331 -83.85 5.39 -1.74
N ALA A 332 -83.24 4.28 -1.32
CA ALA A 332 -83.98 3.07 -0.98
C ALA A 332 -84.93 3.29 0.20
N LEU A 333 -84.48 4.00 1.23
CA LEU A 333 -85.29 4.39 2.39
C LEU A 333 -86.47 5.28 1.95
N ASP A 334 -86.22 6.25 1.06
CA ASP A 334 -87.26 7.12 0.54
C ASP A 334 -88.26 6.37 -0.35
N ARG A 335 -87.80 5.42 -1.16
CA ARG A 335 -88.68 4.49 -1.90
C ARG A 335 -89.56 3.68 -0.95
N MET A 336 -89.00 3.14 0.14
CA MET A 336 -89.79 2.43 1.17
C MET A 336 -90.81 3.34 1.85
N ARG A 337 -90.43 4.56 2.22
CA ARG A 337 -91.34 5.56 2.82
C ARG A 337 -92.51 5.93 1.90
N ARG A 338 -92.34 5.82 0.58
CA ARG A 338 -93.41 6.09 -0.40
C ARG A 338 -94.43 4.95 -0.54
N ARG A 339 -94.13 3.73 -0.09
CA ARG A 339 -95.10 2.61 -0.12
C ARG A 339 -96.25 2.84 0.86
N LEU A 340 -97.49 2.70 0.36
CA LEU A 340 -98.75 2.99 1.09
C LEU A 340 -98.83 2.41 2.51
N PRO A 341 -98.49 1.13 2.76
CA PRO A 341 -98.60 0.55 4.10
C PRO A 341 -97.69 1.24 5.14
N VAL A 342 -96.49 1.66 4.72
CA VAL A 342 -95.51 2.34 5.58
C VAL A 342 -95.91 3.79 5.81
N ARG A 343 -96.41 4.47 4.78
CA ARG A 343 -96.95 5.83 4.88
C ARG A 343 -98.12 5.90 5.87
N ALA A 344 -99.02 4.93 5.82
CA ALA A 344 -100.12 4.79 6.76
C ALA A 344 -99.62 4.53 8.19
N TYR A 345 -98.63 3.64 8.36
CA TYR A 345 -98.04 3.37 9.67
C TYR A 345 -97.34 4.60 10.29
N LEU A 346 -96.53 5.34 9.53
CA LEU A 346 -95.86 6.55 10.03
C LEU A 346 -96.84 7.70 10.31
N ALA A 347 -97.87 7.86 9.47
CA ALA A 347 -98.94 8.81 9.73
C ALA A 347 -99.75 8.44 10.99
N ALA A 348 -99.96 7.14 11.25
CA ALA A 348 -100.56 6.66 12.49
C ALA A 348 -99.64 6.91 13.70
N ARG A 349 -98.33 6.66 13.58
CA ARG A 349 -97.36 6.90 14.66
C ARG A 349 -97.23 8.38 15.02
N ARG A 350 -97.27 9.32 14.05
CA ARG A 350 -97.30 10.77 14.32
C ARG A 350 -98.62 11.27 14.93
N ARG A 351 -99.69 10.47 14.86
CA ARG A 351 -101.00 10.79 15.44
C ARG A 351 -101.21 10.19 16.83
N LEU A 352 -100.22 9.53 17.42
CA LEU A 352 -100.24 9.10 18.81
C LEU A 352 -99.51 10.14 19.69
N PRO A 353 -100.19 10.78 20.67
CA PRO A 353 -99.53 11.64 21.65
C PRO A 353 -98.91 10.78 22.75
N GLY A 354 -97.60 10.92 22.97
CA GLY A 354 -96.94 10.55 24.22
C GLY A 354 -96.31 9.15 24.29
N GLY A 355 -95.06 9.15 24.75
CA GLY A 355 -94.30 7.98 25.22
C GLY A 355 -92.81 8.28 25.13
N GLY A 356 -92.12 8.29 26.27
CA GLY A 356 -90.69 8.60 26.44
C GLY A 356 -89.73 7.86 25.51
#